data_AF-A0A4Q8QHT0-F1
#
_entry.id   AF-A0A4Q8QHT0-F1
#
_cell.length_a   1.000
_cell.length_b   1.000
_cell.length_c   1.000
_cell.angle_alpha   90.00
_cell.angle_beta   90.00
_cell.angle_gamma   90.00
#
_symmetry.space_group_name_H-M   'P 1'
#
loop_
_entity.id
_entity.type
_entity.pdbx_description
1 polymer ?
#
loop_
_entity_poly.entity_id
_entity_poly.type
_entity_poly.pdbx_seq_one_letter_code
_entity_poly.pdbx_strand_id
1 'polypeptide(L)'
;MVGRFYGHLERLICAQLAEWWSVDVADLRKAVEPLRKAHDLEGTMGEFIVPNSTLYQRESKLYADVEAYEDGTPVWNAPVVHPSGYPSRMPAVLQVVDAMAVCGMFTVAGLQATSEVWGQLEFQEKETLQDAERLSQQLLARLIAEGLPGESATQDHVDTLYRHWPLPMYNVDLDPIPVSLEELKAEQERLYWAEVGGSW
;
A
#
# COMPACT_ATOMS: atom_id res chain seq x y z
N MET A 1 8.98 5.05 18.21
CA MET A 1 8.79 4.49 16.86
C MET A 1 7.30 4.46 16.48
N VAL A 2 6.54 5.56 16.72
CA VAL A 2 5.10 5.66 16.37
C VAL A 2 4.86 6.75 15.30
N GLY A 3 5.85 7.61 15.04
CA GLY A 3 5.73 8.72 14.09
C GLY A 3 5.79 8.35 12.59
N ARG A 4 6.23 7.14 12.25
CA ARG A 4 6.55 6.73 10.86
C ARG A 4 5.32 6.46 9.97
N PHE A 5 4.12 6.38 10.54
CA PHE A 5 2.85 6.13 9.81
C PHE A 5 1.83 7.28 9.95
N TYR A 6 2.31 8.50 10.20
CA TYR A 6 1.44 9.68 10.26
C TYR A 6 1.29 10.42 8.93
N GLY A 7 2.21 10.24 7.98
CA GLY A 7 2.07 10.80 6.65
C GLY A 7 1.02 10.07 5.82
N HIS A 8 0.51 10.77 4.80
CA HIS A 8 -0.53 10.23 3.92
C HIS A 8 0.02 9.17 2.96
N LEU A 9 1.25 9.36 2.46
CA LEU A 9 1.87 8.44 1.51
C LEU A 9 2.08 7.07 2.13
N GLU A 10 2.64 7.00 3.34
CA GLU A 10 2.94 5.77 4.05
C GLU A 10 1.67 4.97 4.33
N ARG A 11 0.58 5.64 4.70
CA ARG A 11 -0.74 5.00 4.88
C ARG A 11 -1.33 4.48 3.57
N LEU A 12 -1.15 5.21 2.48
CA LEU A 12 -1.59 4.79 1.16
C LEU A 12 -0.78 3.60 0.65
N ILE A 13 0.55 3.59 0.86
CA ILE A 13 1.41 2.45 0.58
C ILE A 13 0.95 1.22 1.37
N CYS A 14 0.69 1.36 2.68
CA CYS A 14 0.14 0.27 3.49
C CYS A 14 -1.18 -0.27 2.94
N ALA A 15 -2.09 0.63 2.55
CA ALA A 15 -3.38 0.25 1.98
C ALA A 15 -3.23 -0.48 0.64
N GLN A 16 -2.31 -0.02 -0.22
CA GLN A 16 -2.02 -0.61 -1.51
C GLN A 16 -1.43 -2.01 -1.37
N LEU A 17 -0.51 -2.20 -0.42
CA LEU A 17 0.13 -3.49 -0.20
C LEU A 17 -0.81 -4.54 0.38
N ALA A 18 -1.85 -4.17 1.11
CA ALA A 18 -2.89 -5.11 1.56
C ALA A 18 -3.73 -5.68 0.39
N GLU A 19 -3.74 -4.99 -0.76
CA GLU A 19 -4.39 -5.48 -1.99
C GLU A 19 -3.45 -6.40 -2.81
N TRP A 20 -2.16 -6.42 -2.48
CA TRP A 20 -1.13 -7.15 -3.20
C TRP A 20 -0.52 -8.24 -2.34
N TRP A 21 0.35 -9.04 -2.94
CA TRP A 21 1.03 -10.13 -2.28
C TRP A 21 2.53 -10.06 -2.54
N SER A 22 3.33 -10.21 -1.50
CA SER A 22 4.79 -10.27 -1.58
C SER A 22 5.24 -11.60 -1.04
N VAL A 23 6.07 -12.31 -1.80
CA VAL A 23 6.55 -13.65 -1.43
C VAL A 23 7.58 -13.57 -0.30
N ASP A 24 8.37 -12.49 -0.28
CA ASP A 24 9.38 -12.22 0.73
C ASP A 24 9.63 -10.71 0.92
N VAL A 25 10.53 -10.36 1.84
CA VAL A 25 10.90 -8.96 2.12
C VAL A 25 11.56 -8.26 0.92
N ALA A 26 12.27 -8.98 0.05
CA ALA A 26 12.89 -8.40 -1.13
C ALA A 26 11.84 -7.99 -2.17
N ASP A 27 10.87 -8.87 -2.43
CA ASP A 27 9.70 -8.58 -3.26
C ASP A 27 8.87 -7.44 -2.69
N LEU A 28 8.68 -7.40 -1.37
CA LEU A 28 8.00 -6.29 -0.69
C LEU A 28 8.68 -4.95 -0.96
N ARG A 29 10.02 -4.89 -0.79
CA ARG A 29 10.79 -3.66 -1.06
C ARG A 29 10.68 -3.24 -2.52
N LYS A 30 10.76 -4.20 -3.44
CA LYS A 30 10.61 -3.94 -4.88
C LYS A 30 9.22 -3.41 -5.22
N ALA A 31 8.16 -3.91 -4.57
CA ALA A 31 6.81 -3.43 -4.75
C ALA A 31 6.58 -2.02 -4.18
N VAL A 32 7.26 -1.69 -3.08
CA VAL A 32 7.18 -0.38 -2.43
C VAL A 32 7.92 0.72 -3.19
N GLU A 33 9.07 0.41 -3.77
CA GLU A 33 9.94 1.38 -4.45
C GLU A 33 9.22 2.31 -5.44
N PRO A 34 8.41 1.80 -6.41
CA PRO A 34 7.69 2.68 -7.33
C PRO A 34 6.65 3.55 -6.61
N LEU A 35 5.99 3.04 -5.55
CA LEU A 35 4.95 3.77 -4.82
C LEU A 35 5.50 4.99 -4.06
N ARG A 36 6.81 5.03 -3.80
CA ARG A 36 7.47 6.12 -3.10
C ARG A 36 7.85 7.30 -4.00
N LYS A 37 7.86 7.12 -5.32
CA LYS A 37 8.29 8.19 -6.24
C LYS A 37 7.33 9.37 -6.15
N ALA A 38 7.87 10.57 -6.01
CA ALA A 38 7.05 11.79 -5.89
C ALA A 38 6.29 12.14 -7.20
N HIS A 39 6.79 11.67 -8.34
CA HIS A 39 6.19 11.86 -9.66
C HIS A 39 6.27 10.57 -10.47
N ASP A 40 5.26 10.35 -11.29
CA ASP A 40 5.13 9.22 -12.22
C ASP A 40 5.16 9.74 -13.66
N LEU A 41 5.48 8.84 -14.59
CA LEU A 41 5.22 9.04 -16.01
C LEU A 41 3.93 8.31 -16.37
N GLU A 42 2.95 9.05 -16.89
CA GLU A 42 1.66 8.52 -17.35
C GLU A 42 1.51 8.62 -18.87
N GLY A 43 0.58 7.81 -19.40
CA GLY A 43 0.33 7.65 -20.82
C GLY A 43 1.04 6.43 -21.41
N THR A 44 0.65 6.06 -22.64
CA THR A 44 1.16 4.83 -23.30
C THR A 44 2.66 4.89 -23.53
N MET A 45 3.21 6.10 -23.66
CA MET A 45 4.64 6.35 -23.93
C MET A 45 5.28 7.25 -22.87
N GLY A 46 4.65 7.39 -21.71
CA GLY A 46 5.13 8.27 -20.63
C GLY A 46 5.04 9.75 -20.99
N GLU A 47 4.05 10.15 -21.80
CA GLU A 47 3.89 11.50 -22.33
C GLU A 47 3.71 12.56 -21.24
N PHE A 48 3.18 12.17 -20.08
CA PHE A 48 2.82 13.09 -19.00
C PHE A 48 3.67 12.85 -17.76
N ILE A 49 4.27 13.91 -17.24
CA ILE A 49 4.83 13.92 -15.89
C ILE A 49 3.69 14.31 -14.94
N VAL A 50 3.31 13.39 -14.06
CA VAL A 50 2.25 13.62 -13.08
C VAL A 50 2.80 13.45 -11.65
N PRO A 51 2.20 14.10 -10.64
CA PRO A 51 2.48 13.77 -9.26
C PRO A 51 2.18 12.29 -8.98
N ASN A 52 2.75 11.74 -7.91
CA ASN A 52 2.48 10.37 -7.46
C ASN A 52 0.98 10.05 -7.56
N SER A 53 0.65 9.10 -8.43
CA SER A 53 -0.73 8.82 -8.83
C SER A 53 -1.63 8.46 -7.63
N THR A 54 -1.07 7.82 -6.61
CA THR A 54 -1.81 7.42 -5.40
C THR A 54 -2.13 8.63 -4.51
N LEU A 55 -1.18 9.54 -4.34
CA LEU A 55 -1.41 10.82 -3.65
C LEU A 55 -2.37 11.71 -4.45
N TYR A 56 -2.15 11.83 -5.75
CA TYR A 56 -2.99 12.62 -6.65
C TYR A 56 -4.45 12.15 -6.61
N GLN A 57 -4.72 10.84 -6.71
CA GLN A 57 -6.09 10.30 -6.63
C GLN A 57 -6.77 10.56 -5.28
N ARG A 58 -5.99 10.64 -4.19
CA ARG A 58 -6.54 11.03 -2.88
C ARG A 58 -6.89 12.50 -2.88
N GLU A 59 -5.97 13.36 -3.32
CA GLU A 59 -6.12 14.80 -3.29
C GLU A 59 -7.23 15.28 -4.22
N SER A 60 -7.34 14.69 -5.41
CA SER A 60 -8.40 14.98 -6.39
C SER A 60 -9.81 14.66 -5.88
N LYS A 61 -9.95 13.78 -4.87
CA LYS A 61 -11.24 13.50 -4.22
C LYS A 61 -11.60 14.49 -3.13
N LEU A 62 -10.63 15.20 -2.57
CA LEU A 62 -10.79 15.98 -1.33
C LEU A 62 -10.70 17.49 -1.57
N TYR A 63 -9.86 17.91 -2.52
CA TYR A 63 -9.55 19.30 -2.75
C TYR A 63 -10.03 19.75 -4.13
N ALA A 64 -10.48 21.00 -4.18
CA ALA A 64 -10.66 21.73 -5.43
C ALA A 64 -9.46 22.66 -5.61
N ASP A 65 -8.99 22.82 -6.84
CA ASP A 65 -7.86 23.69 -7.15
C ASP A 65 -8.12 24.54 -8.40
N VAL A 66 -7.25 25.52 -8.63
CA VAL A 66 -7.19 26.28 -9.88
C VAL A 66 -5.90 25.89 -10.61
N GLU A 67 -6.04 25.10 -11.66
CA GLU A 67 -4.92 24.65 -12.49
C GLU A 67 -4.73 25.59 -13.68
N ALA A 68 -3.48 25.80 -14.11
CA ALA A 68 -3.19 26.47 -15.37
C ALA A 68 -2.41 25.49 -16.26
N TYR A 69 -2.96 25.20 -17.44
CA TYR A 69 -2.29 24.36 -18.45
C TYR A 69 -1.26 25.19 -19.24
N GLU A 70 -0.68 24.61 -20.29
CA GLU A 70 0.41 25.23 -21.07
C GLU A 70 0.06 26.61 -21.67
N ASP A 71 -1.22 26.92 -21.85
CA ASP A 71 -1.72 28.20 -22.35
C ASP A 71 -1.84 29.29 -21.27
N GLY A 72 -1.61 28.94 -20.00
CA GLY A 72 -1.70 29.83 -18.85
C GLY A 72 -3.13 30.19 -18.43
N THR A 73 -4.16 29.60 -19.03
CA THR A 73 -5.55 29.89 -18.68
C THR A 73 -5.91 29.15 -17.40
N PRO A 74 -6.32 29.85 -16.32
CA PRO A 74 -6.73 29.20 -15.09
C PRO A 74 -8.07 28.49 -15.28
N VAL A 75 -8.11 27.21 -14.91
CA VAL A 75 -9.30 26.35 -14.95
C VAL A 75 -9.59 25.87 -13.53
N TRP A 76 -10.87 25.90 -13.17
CA TRP A 76 -11.34 25.30 -11.95
C TRP A 76 -11.29 23.77 -12.05
N ASN A 77 -10.46 23.14 -11.22
CA ASN A 77 -10.43 21.70 -11.06
C ASN A 77 -11.31 21.30 -9.86
N ALA A 78 -12.48 20.74 -10.15
CA ALA A 78 -13.41 20.27 -9.12
C ALA A 78 -13.04 18.86 -8.63
N PRO A 79 -13.37 18.49 -7.38
CA PRO A 79 -13.11 17.15 -6.90
C PRO A 79 -13.77 16.09 -7.77
N VAL A 80 -13.01 15.06 -8.14
CA VAL A 80 -13.46 13.98 -9.03
C VAL A 80 -13.55 12.68 -8.25
N VAL A 81 -14.72 12.03 -8.34
CA VAL A 81 -14.85 10.62 -7.99
C VAL A 81 -14.68 9.85 -9.29
N HIS A 82 -13.57 9.12 -9.42
CA HIS A 82 -13.36 8.21 -10.55
C HIS A 82 -14.26 6.98 -10.36
N PRO A 83 -15.33 6.80 -11.15
CA PRO A 83 -16.19 5.63 -11.01
C PRO A 83 -15.41 4.41 -11.49
N SER A 84 -15.08 3.49 -10.58
CA SER A 84 -14.72 2.14 -11.00
C SER A 84 -15.99 1.48 -11.50
N GLY A 85 -16.02 0.90 -12.70
CA GLY A 85 -17.16 0.12 -13.22
C GLY A 85 -17.52 -1.14 -12.40
N TYR A 86 -16.92 -1.29 -11.22
CA TYR A 86 -17.11 -2.36 -10.26
C TYR A 86 -17.88 -1.85 -9.04
N PRO A 87 -18.65 -2.73 -8.36
CA PRO A 87 -19.30 -2.39 -7.11
C PRO A 87 -18.28 -1.88 -6.08
N SER A 88 -18.70 -0.91 -5.25
CA SER A 88 -17.90 -0.48 -4.11
C SER A 88 -17.68 -1.68 -3.17
N ARG A 89 -16.44 -2.16 -3.10
CA ARG A 89 -16.01 -3.17 -2.13
C ARG A 89 -15.28 -2.51 -0.97
N MET A 90 -15.34 -3.12 0.21
CA MET A 90 -14.51 -2.68 1.32
C MET A 90 -13.03 -2.90 0.95
N PRO A 91 -12.16 -1.88 1.05
CA PRO A 91 -10.72 -2.04 0.80
C PRO A 91 -10.09 -3.14 1.66
N ALA A 92 -9.13 -3.88 1.11
CA ALA A 92 -8.49 -5.01 1.80
C ALA A 92 -7.92 -4.64 3.17
N VAL A 93 -7.29 -3.46 3.29
CA VAL A 93 -6.77 -2.97 4.57
C VAL A 93 -7.85 -2.80 5.64
N LEU A 94 -9.07 -2.41 5.27
CA LEU A 94 -10.18 -2.31 6.22
C LEU A 94 -10.72 -3.69 6.59
N GLN A 95 -10.72 -4.64 5.65
CA GLN A 95 -11.04 -6.05 5.95
C GLN A 95 -10.06 -6.65 6.95
N VAL A 96 -8.76 -6.37 6.80
CA VAL A 96 -7.72 -6.81 7.74
C VAL A 96 -7.96 -6.21 9.13
N VAL A 97 -8.18 -4.90 9.23
CA VAL A 97 -8.42 -4.23 10.52
C VAL A 97 -9.68 -4.77 11.22
N ASP A 98 -10.75 -5.00 10.46
CA ASP A 98 -11.98 -5.60 10.96
C ASP A 98 -11.74 -7.03 11.48
N ALA A 99 -11.06 -7.86 10.69
CA ALA A 99 -10.67 -9.21 11.10
C ALA A 99 -9.79 -9.22 12.35
N MET A 100 -8.79 -8.33 12.44
CA MET A 100 -7.94 -8.18 13.63
C MET A 100 -8.76 -7.81 14.86
N ALA A 101 -9.70 -6.88 14.72
CA ALA A 101 -10.56 -6.44 15.81
C ALA A 101 -11.44 -7.60 16.30
N VAL A 102 -12.13 -8.29 15.40
CA VAL A 102 -13.03 -9.41 15.72
C VAL A 102 -12.27 -10.62 16.27
N CYS A 103 -11.05 -10.89 15.81
CA CYS A 103 -10.18 -11.92 16.38
C CYS A 103 -9.59 -11.55 17.75
N GLY A 104 -9.87 -10.34 18.28
CA GLY A 104 -9.45 -9.92 19.61
C GLY A 104 -8.03 -9.35 19.70
N MET A 105 -7.38 -9.07 18.57
CA MET A 105 -5.99 -8.58 18.53
C MET A 105 -5.81 -7.18 19.11
N PHE A 106 -6.87 -6.38 19.18
CA PHE A 106 -6.84 -5.03 19.76
C PHE A 106 -7.22 -4.97 21.25
N THR A 107 -7.39 -6.11 21.90
CA THR A 107 -7.43 -6.19 23.36
C THR A 107 -6.01 -6.08 23.93
N VAL A 108 -5.86 -5.80 25.24
CA VAL A 108 -4.53 -5.77 25.88
C VAL A 108 -3.82 -7.13 25.73
N ALA A 109 -4.52 -8.22 26.00
CA ALA A 109 -3.99 -9.57 25.83
C ALA A 109 -3.67 -9.89 24.36
N GLY A 110 -4.54 -9.49 23.44
CA GLY A 110 -4.31 -9.67 22.00
C GLY A 110 -3.12 -8.89 21.46
N LEU A 111 -2.91 -7.65 21.90
CA LEU A 111 -1.74 -6.86 21.54
C LEU A 111 -0.45 -7.48 22.09
N GLN A 112 -0.49 -7.97 23.33
CA GLN A 112 0.64 -8.68 23.93
C GLN A 112 0.96 -9.97 23.16
N ALA A 113 -0.06 -10.79 22.87
CA ALA A 113 0.08 -11.99 22.06
C ALA A 113 0.64 -11.68 20.66
N THR A 114 0.14 -10.64 20.02
CA THR A 114 0.61 -10.19 18.70
C THR A 114 2.08 -9.82 18.76
N SER A 115 2.48 -8.98 19.73
CA SER A 115 3.87 -8.55 19.91
C SER A 115 4.80 -9.72 20.22
N GLU A 116 4.39 -10.67 21.07
CA GLU A 116 5.21 -11.81 21.46
C GLU A 116 5.36 -12.82 20.32
N VAL A 117 4.31 -13.06 19.53
CA VAL A 117 4.35 -14.01 18.40
C VAL A 117 5.06 -13.39 17.20
N TRP A 118 4.64 -12.22 16.73
CA TRP A 118 5.27 -11.58 15.58
C TRP A 118 6.67 -11.05 15.88
N GLY A 119 7.01 -10.83 17.15
CA GLY A 119 8.36 -10.49 17.61
C GLY A 119 9.34 -11.67 17.64
N GLN A 120 8.90 -12.91 17.35
CA GLN A 120 9.81 -14.07 17.26
C GLN A 120 10.78 -14.00 16.07
N LEU A 121 10.44 -13.20 15.06
CA LEU A 121 11.19 -13.07 13.83
C LEU A 121 11.25 -11.59 13.41
N GLU A 122 12.44 -11.14 13.04
CA GLU A 122 12.62 -9.83 12.44
C GLU A 122 12.57 -9.96 10.92
N PHE A 123 11.63 -9.27 10.28
CA PHE A 123 11.48 -9.26 8.83
C PHE A 123 12.40 -8.19 8.25
N GLN A 124 13.59 -8.60 7.82
CA GLN A 124 14.63 -7.67 7.36
C GLN A 124 15.24 -8.08 6.02
N GLU A 125 15.38 -9.36 5.71
CA GLU A 125 16.13 -9.78 4.51
C GLU A 125 15.48 -10.95 3.79
N LYS A 126 15.45 -12.11 4.45
CA LYS A 126 15.14 -13.41 3.82
C LYS A 126 13.82 -14.00 4.28
N GLU A 127 13.14 -13.31 5.19
CA GLU A 127 11.90 -13.75 5.76
C GLU A 127 10.81 -13.72 4.70
N THR A 128 9.97 -14.74 4.75
CA THR A 128 9.02 -15.02 3.68
C THR A 128 7.59 -14.85 4.17
N LEU A 129 6.68 -14.84 3.22
CA LEU A 129 5.28 -15.06 3.45
C LEU A 129 5.00 -16.33 4.25
N GLN A 130 5.71 -17.44 3.99
CA GLN A 130 5.50 -18.68 4.75
C GLN A 130 5.83 -18.50 6.23
N ASP A 131 6.83 -17.68 6.55
CA ASP A 131 7.13 -17.29 7.92
C ASP A 131 5.99 -16.48 8.54
N ALA A 132 5.45 -15.51 7.79
CA ALA A 132 4.31 -14.71 8.23
C ALA A 132 3.04 -15.57 8.43
N GLU A 133 2.75 -16.51 7.54
CA GLU A 133 1.64 -17.46 7.66
C GLU A 133 1.79 -18.33 8.90
N ARG A 134 3.00 -18.86 9.16
CA ARG A 134 3.30 -19.64 10.36
C ARG A 134 3.08 -18.81 11.63
N LEU A 135 3.56 -17.57 11.68
CA LEU A 135 3.34 -16.68 12.83
C LEU A 135 1.86 -16.31 13.00
N SER A 136 1.15 -16.08 11.89
CA SER A 136 -0.30 -15.84 11.89
C SER A 136 -1.06 -17.03 12.46
N GLN A 137 -0.70 -18.25 12.06
CA GLN A 137 -1.30 -19.48 12.59
C GLN A 137 -1.07 -19.61 14.10
N GLN A 138 0.16 -19.38 14.57
CA GLN A 138 0.50 -19.44 15.99
C GLN A 138 -0.26 -18.39 16.79
N LEU A 139 -0.36 -17.16 16.27
CA LEU A 139 -1.10 -16.08 16.90
C LEU A 139 -2.58 -16.45 17.02
N LEU A 140 -3.22 -16.83 15.92
CA LEU A 140 -4.65 -17.18 15.92
C LEU A 140 -4.95 -18.35 16.87
N ALA A 141 -4.11 -19.38 16.88
CA ALA A 141 -4.25 -20.51 17.81
C ALA A 141 -4.19 -20.04 19.27
N ARG A 142 -3.28 -19.12 19.60
CA ARG A 142 -3.18 -18.54 20.95
C ARG A 142 -4.40 -17.69 21.30
N LEU A 143 -4.83 -16.80 20.41
CA LEU A 143 -6.01 -15.96 20.64
C LEU A 143 -7.26 -16.82 20.91
N ILE A 144 -7.45 -17.90 20.15
CA ILE A 144 -8.54 -18.86 20.34
C ILE A 144 -8.42 -19.57 21.69
N ALA A 145 -7.23 -20.05 22.05
CA ALA A 145 -7.01 -20.74 23.33
C ALA A 145 -7.26 -19.84 24.55
N GLU A 146 -7.02 -18.54 24.41
CA GLU A 146 -7.27 -17.52 25.43
C GLU A 146 -8.72 -16.99 25.41
N GLY A 147 -9.56 -17.44 24.47
CA GLY A 147 -10.96 -17.02 24.36
C GLY A 147 -11.14 -15.54 23.99
N LEU A 148 -10.18 -14.98 23.25
CA LEU A 148 -10.17 -13.56 22.86
C LEU A 148 -11.06 -13.20 21.65
N PRO A 149 -11.27 -14.07 20.64
CA PRO A 149 -12.16 -13.76 19.54
C PRO A 149 -13.58 -13.44 20.01
N GLY A 150 -14.19 -12.41 19.42
CA GLY A 150 -15.58 -12.05 19.70
C GLY A 150 -16.57 -13.06 19.13
N GLU A 151 -17.83 -12.97 19.56
CA GLU A 151 -18.91 -13.89 19.12
C GLU A 151 -19.18 -13.84 17.61
N SER A 152 -18.85 -12.71 16.96
CA SER A 152 -18.98 -12.53 15.51
C SER A 152 -17.78 -13.07 14.72
N ALA A 153 -16.78 -13.66 15.36
CA ALA A 153 -15.62 -14.24 14.69
C ALA A 153 -16.02 -15.43 13.81
N THR A 154 -15.48 -15.46 12.60
CA THR A 154 -15.79 -16.49 11.58
C THR A 154 -14.52 -16.91 10.87
N GLN A 155 -14.59 -18.02 10.14
CA GLN A 155 -13.50 -18.47 9.27
C GLN A 155 -13.15 -17.43 8.19
N ASP A 156 -14.12 -16.66 7.70
CA ASP A 156 -13.86 -15.60 6.70
C ASP A 156 -12.93 -14.50 7.23
N HIS A 157 -12.99 -14.18 8.54
CA HIS A 157 -12.05 -13.25 9.16
C HIS A 157 -10.63 -13.83 9.19
N VAL A 158 -10.51 -15.12 9.50
CA VAL A 158 -9.22 -15.82 9.47
C VAL A 158 -8.64 -15.84 8.07
N ASP A 159 -9.45 -16.23 7.08
CA ASP A 159 -9.07 -16.25 5.67
C ASP A 159 -8.65 -14.86 5.17
N THR A 160 -9.36 -13.80 5.60
CA THR A 160 -9.01 -12.41 5.30
C THR A 160 -7.61 -12.07 5.79
N LEU A 161 -7.25 -12.45 7.02
CA LEU A 161 -5.91 -12.21 7.55
C LEU A 161 -4.84 -12.92 6.72
N TYR A 162 -5.07 -14.18 6.35
CA TYR A 162 -4.13 -14.88 5.48
C TYR A 162 -4.01 -14.21 4.11
N ARG A 163 -5.11 -13.76 3.49
CA ARG A 163 -5.10 -13.20 2.14
C ARG A 163 -4.59 -11.76 2.02
N HIS A 164 -4.75 -10.96 3.07
CA HIS A 164 -4.61 -9.51 2.97
C HIS A 164 -3.69 -8.88 4.01
N TRP A 165 -3.24 -9.59 5.04
CA TRP A 165 -2.31 -9.02 6.01
C TRP A 165 -0.89 -8.97 5.41
N PRO A 166 -0.36 -7.79 5.05
CA PRO A 166 0.94 -7.70 4.41
C PRO A 166 2.07 -8.09 5.35
N LEU A 167 3.23 -8.44 4.76
CA LEU A 167 4.49 -8.58 5.49
C LEU A 167 4.81 -7.29 6.28
N PRO A 168 5.47 -7.39 7.44
CA PRO A 168 5.77 -6.21 8.26
C PRO A 168 6.66 -5.20 7.53
N MET A 169 6.27 -3.93 7.57
CA MET A 169 6.96 -2.84 6.87
C MET A 169 7.86 -1.98 7.77
N TYR A 170 8.05 -2.34 9.04
CA TYR A 170 8.82 -1.50 9.97
C TYR A 170 10.30 -1.33 9.55
N ASN A 171 10.85 -2.29 8.79
CA ASN A 171 12.19 -2.30 8.20
C ASN A 171 12.21 -1.99 6.69
N VAL A 172 11.11 -1.44 6.17
CA VAL A 172 11.02 -0.94 4.80
C VAL A 172 11.08 0.58 4.83
N ASP A 173 11.83 1.16 3.90
CA ASP A 173 11.86 2.61 3.72
C ASP A 173 10.61 3.04 2.95
N LEU A 174 9.88 4.00 3.51
CA LEU A 174 8.62 4.53 2.95
C LEU A 174 8.74 6.01 2.60
N ASP A 175 9.93 6.60 2.81
CA ASP A 175 10.13 8.02 2.56
C ASP A 175 9.98 8.31 1.07
N PRO A 176 9.36 9.44 0.68
CA PRO A 176 9.23 9.82 -0.72
C PRO A 176 10.60 9.89 -1.41
N ILE A 177 10.68 9.32 -2.60
CA ILE A 177 11.85 9.46 -3.46
C ILE A 177 11.62 10.71 -4.32
N PRO A 178 12.37 11.81 -4.11
CA PRO A 178 12.33 12.94 -5.02
C PRO A 178 12.86 12.48 -6.37
N VAL A 179 12.09 12.73 -7.43
CA VAL A 179 12.53 12.51 -8.81
C VAL A 179 12.64 13.87 -9.46
N SER A 180 13.79 14.16 -10.07
CA SER A 180 13.99 15.43 -10.75
C SER A 180 13.23 15.48 -12.08
N LEU A 181 12.83 16.68 -12.50
CA LEU A 181 12.25 16.88 -13.84
C LEU A 181 13.23 16.48 -14.96
N GLU A 182 14.53 16.58 -14.72
CA GLU A 182 15.56 16.16 -15.67
C GLU A 182 15.55 14.64 -15.87
N GLU A 183 15.53 13.86 -14.79
CA GLU A 183 15.43 12.40 -14.85
C GLU A 183 14.13 11.94 -15.51
N LEU A 184 13.01 12.59 -15.20
CA LEU A 184 11.72 12.27 -15.80
C LEU A 184 11.75 12.54 -17.30
N LYS A 185 12.26 13.70 -17.74
CA LYS A 185 12.36 14.03 -19.18
C LYS A 185 13.32 13.12 -19.93
N ALA A 186 14.44 12.75 -19.32
CA ALA A 186 15.36 11.78 -19.91
C ALA A 186 14.70 10.41 -20.10
N GLU A 187 13.88 9.99 -19.14
CA GLU A 187 13.11 8.75 -19.23
C GLU A 187 11.99 8.84 -20.29
N GLN A 188 11.30 9.98 -20.41
CA GLN A 188 10.33 10.24 -21.50
C GLN A 188 11.00 10.11 -22.86
N GLU A 189 12.17 10.72 -23.04
CA GLU A 189 12.93 10.64 -24.29
C GLU A 189 13.36 9.20 -24.58
N ARG A 190 13.81 8.45 -23.56
CA ARG A 190 14.18 7.04 -23.71
C ARG A 190 12.98 6.19 -24.15
N LEU A 191 11.81 6.37 -23.55
CA LEU A 191 10.57 5.65 -23.90
C LEU A 191 10.14 5.98 -25.33
N TYR A 192 10.15 7.27 -25.70
CA TYR A 192 9.85 7.73 -27.05
C TYR A 192 10.76 7.06 -28.11
N TRP A 193 12.08 7.04 -27.87
CA TRP A 193 13.02 6.43 -28.81
C TRP A 193 12.95 4.90 -28.85
N ALA A 194 12.59 4.23 -27.75
CA ALA A 194 12.37 2.78 -27.76
C ALA A 194 11.22 2.40 -28.70
N GLU A 195 10.15 3.21 -28.72
CA GLU A 195 8.98 2.98 -29.58
C GLU A 195 9.25 3.36 -31.04
N VAL A 196 9.89 4.50 -31.29
CA VAL A 196 10.23 4.95 -32.66
C VAL A 196 11.36 4.10 -33.27
N GLY A 197 12.29 3.59 -32.45
CA GLY A 197 13.44 2.79 -32.88
C GLY A 197 13.15 1.28 -33.01
N GLY A 198 12.06 0.78 -32.42
CA GLY A 198 11.63 -0.63 -32.49
C GLY A 198 10.82 -1.00 -33.74
N SER A 199 10.54 -0.04 -34.62
CA SER A 199 9.78 -0.23 -35.86
C SER A 199 10.71 -0.51 -37.06
N TRP A 200 11.39 -1.66 -37.07
CA TRP A 200 12.05 -2.24 -38.26
C TRP A 200 12.05 -3.77 -38.20
#